data_AF-A0A2I0SZP2-F1
#
_entry.id   AF-A0A2I0SZP2-F1
#
_cell.length_a   1.000
_cell.length_b   1.000
_cell.length_c   1.000
_cell.angle_alpha   90.00
_cell.angle_beta   90.00
_cell.angle_gamma   90.00
#
_symmetry.space_group_name_H-M   'P 1'
#
loop_
_entity.id
_entity.type
_entity.pdbx_description
1 polymer ?
#
loop_
_entity_poly.entity_id
_entity_poly.type
_entity_poly.pdbx_seq_one_letter_code
_entity_poly.pdbx_strand_id
1 'polypeptide(L)'
;MEAVTFKKLVKGHAYSVTGAKQINYRGQSLGLIRMRNPWGEVEWTGPWSDSSAEWNAVEPALRQQLMVKMEDGEFWMSFRDFLREFTRLEICNLTPDALQSRKFRKWNTRLYDGTWRRGSTAGGCRNYPATFWINPQFKIQLEEVDDDGDEGGGREPGCSFLLALMQKDRRRERRYGKDMETIGFAVYEVPASPGVTQLSPGAAV
;
A
#
# COMPACT_ATOMS: atom_id res chain seq x y z
N MET A 1 15.30 12.97 -10.47
CA MET A 1 16.01 12.71 -11.73
C MET A 1 16.51 11.29 -11.66
N GLU A 2 16.31 10.52 -12.73
CA GLU A 2 16.73 9.12 -12.76
C GLU A 2 18.26 9.01 -12.78
N ALA A 3 18.81 8.07 -12.02
CA ALA A 3 20.25 7.88 -11.92
C ALA A 3 20.60 6.40 -11.82
N VAL A 4 21.48 5.92 -12.71
CA VAL A 4 21.93 4.53 -12.72
C VAL A 4 23.03 4.32 -11.69
N THR A 5 22.91 3.27 -10.89
CA THR A 5 23.92 2.86 -9.90
C THR A 5 24.99 1.97 -10.53
N PHE A 6 26.09 1.74 -9.80
CA PHE A 6 27.13 0.80 -10.24
C PHE A 6 26.63 -0.65 -10.39
N LYS A 7 25.53 -1.02 -9.71
CA LYS A 7 24.85 -2.33 -9.85
C LYS A 7 23.76 -2.34 -10.91
N LYS A 8 23.73 -1.32 -11.78
CA LYS A 8 22.74 -1.12 -12.85
C LYS A 8 21.27 -0.98 -12.40
N LEU A 9 21.01 -0.67 -11.13
CA LEU A 9 19.68 -0.22 -10.71
C LEU A 9 19.49 1.26 -10.99
N VAL A 10 18.28 1.67 -11.38
CA VAL A 10 17.90 3.05 -11.67
C VAL A 10 17.16 3.65 -10.48
N LYS A 11 17.71 4.70 -9.88
CA LYS A 11 17.08 5.45 -8.77
C LYS A 11 15.99 6.38 -9.29
N GLY A 12 14.95 6.61 -8.48
CA GLY A 12 13.84 7.49 -8.86
C GLY A 12 12.96 6.92 -9.97
N HIS A 13 13.05 5.60 -10.20
CA HIS A 13 12.36 4.86 -11.25
C HIS A 13 11.52 3.74 -10.62
N ALA A 14 10.39 3.41 -11.24
CA ALA A 14 9.48 2.38 -10.74
C ALA A 14 9.85 1.02 -11.34
N TYR A 15 9.95 -0.01 -10.48
CA TYR A 15 10.13 -1.40 -10.87
C TYR A 15 8.89 -2.22 -10.53
N SER A 16 8.66 -3.31 -11.27
CA SER A 16 7.60 -4.27 -10.94
C SER A 16 8.17 -5.45 -10.18
N VAL A 17 7.48 -5.91 -9.12
CA VAL A 17 7.73 -7.22 -8.51
C VAL A 17 6.91 -8.25 -9.29
N THR A 18 7.55 -9.22 -9.93
CA THR A 18 6.90 -10.22 -10.79
C THR A 18 6.95 -11.63 -10.23
N GLY A 19 7.60 -11.82 -9.08
CA GLY A 19 7.68 -13.11 -8.41
C GLY A 19 8.42 -13.04 -7.09
N ALA A 20 8.13 -13.99 -6.20
CA ALA A 20 8.89 -14.22 -4.98
C ALA A 20 8.93 -15.73 -4.73
N LYS A 21 10.09 -16.27 -4.38
CA LYS A 21 10.25 -17.71 -4.13
C LYS A 21 11.29 -17.96 -3.05
N GLN A 22 11.00 -18.94 -2.21
CA GLN A 22 11.97 -19.46 -1.25
C GLN A 22 12.63 -20.71 -1.84
N ILE A 23 13.96 -20.77 -1.80
CA ILE A 23 14.76 -21.88 -2.33
C ILE A 23 15.68 -22.44 -1.24
N ASN A 24 16.09 -23.70 -1.38
CA ASN A 24 17.19 -24.26 -0.59
C ASN A 24 18.51 -23.96 -1.31
N TYR A 25 19.38 -23.18 -0.67
CA TYR A 25 20.70 -22.86 -1.16
C TYR A 25 21.73 -23.30 -0.13
N ARG A 26 22.53 -24.33 -0.47
CA ARG A 26 23.58 -24.89 0.40
C ARG A 26 23.08 -25.29 1.80
N GLY A 27 21.88 -25.87 1.87
CA GLY A 27 21.26 -26.30 3.14
C GLY A 27 20.58 -25.18 3.92
N GLN A 28 20.53 -23.96 3.38
CA GLN A 28 19.87 -22.81 4.00
C GLN A 28 18.68 -22.34 3.16
N SER A 29 17.63 -21.92 3.84
CA SER A 29 16.46 -21.31 3.19
C SER A 29 16.79 -19.88 2.76
N LEU A 30 16.66 -19.60 1.46
CA LEU A 30 16.94 -18.29 0.87
C LEU A 30 15.70 -17.75 0.16
N GLY A 31 15.26 -16.55 0.55
CA GLY A 31 14.22 -15.82 -0.16
C GLY A 31 14.78 -15.05 -1.35
N LEU A 32 14.26 -15.33 -2.54
CA LEU A 32 14.52 -14.60 -3.77
C LEU A 32 13.28 -13.80 -4.18
N ILE A 33 13.51 -12.62 -4.75
CA ILE A 33 12.48 -11.76 -5.32
C ILE A 33 12.86 -11.45 -6.76
N ARG A 34 11.87 -11.52 -7.66
CA ARG A 34 12.01 -11.22 -9.08
C ARG A 34 11.48 -9.83 -9.36
N MET A 35 12.36 -9.01 -9.90
CA MET A 35 12.13 -7.61 -10.20
C MET A 35 12.17 -7.42 -11.72
N ARG A 36 11.41 -6.46 -12.23
CA ARG A 36 11.43 -6.10 -13.66
C ARG A 36 11.59 -4.60 -13.86
N ASN A 37 12.58 -4.23 -14.64
CA ASN A 37 12.75 -2.90 -15.20
C ASN A 37 11.76 -2.72 -16.37
N PRO A 38 10.80 -1.77 -16.30
CA PRO A 38 9.84 -1.55 -17.38
C PRO A 38 10.46 -1.03 -18.68
N TRP A 39 11.72 -0.57 -18.68
CA TRP A 39 12.45 -0.28 -19.93
C TRP A 39 12.73 -1.53 -20.77
N GLY A 40 12.70 -2.72 -20.17
CA GLY A 40 13.01 -3.96 -20.87
C GLY A 40 14.49 -4.20 -21.10
N GLU A 41 15.35 -3.42 -20.44
CA GLU A 41 16.81 -3.48 -20.51
C GLU A 41 17.41 -2.99 -19.20
N VAL A 42 18.73 -3.14 -19.03
CA VAL A 42 19.48 -2.66 -17.85
C VAL A 42 19.06 -3.40 -16.58
N GLU A 43 19.72 -4.52 -16.38
CA GLU A 43 19.45 -5.46 -15.29
C GLU A 43 20.49 -5.41 -14.17
N TRP A 44 20.07 -5.86 -12.99
CA TRP A 44 20.91 -6.05 -11.82
C TRP A 44 22.16 -6.88 -12.12
N THR A 45 23.32 -6.41 -11.67
CA THR A 45 24.61 -7.10 -11.86
C THR A 45 25.16 -7.76 -10.59
N GLY A 46 24.38 -7.78 -9.52
CA GLY A 46 24.80 -8.40 -8.25
C GLY A 46 24.46 -9.90 -8.18
N PRO A 47 24.52 -10.48 -6.96
CA PRO A 47 24.13 -11.87 -6.71
C PRO A 47 22.73 -12.18 -7.23
N TRP A 48 22.55 -13.37 -7.83
CA TRP A 48 21.31 -13.85 -8.44
C TRP A 48 20.89 -13.19 -9.76
N SER A 49 21.72 -12.28 -10.30
CA SER A 49 21.58 -11.84 -11.69
C SER A 49 21.68 -13.00 -12.68
N ASP A 50 21.25 -12.74 -13.91
CA ASP A 50 21.24 -13.67 -15.05
C ASP A 50 22.60 -14.27 -15.43
N SER A 51 23.69 -13.69 -14.94
CA SER A 51 25.05 -14.19 -15.15
C SER A 51 25.74 -14.63 -13.85
N SER A 52 25.06 -14.56 -12.71
CA SER A 52 25.69 -14.84 -11.41
C SER A 52 26.03 -16.32 -11.22
N ALA A 53 27.16 -16.58 -10.58
CA ALA A 53 27.66 -17.94 -10.34
C ALA A 53 26.87 -18.67 -9.23
N GLU A 54 26.09 -17.93 -8.44
CA GLU A 54 25.22 -18.43 -7.38
C GLU A 54 24.27 -19.50 -7.91
N TRP A 55 23.79 -19.34 -9.15
CA TRP A 55 22.94 -20.31 -9.83
C TRP A 55 23.59 -21.68 -10.03
N ASN A 56 24.92 -21.79 -10.00
CA ASN A 56 25.62 -23.07 -10.17
C ASN A 56 25.47 -23.99 -8.96
N ALA A 57 25.11 -23.46 -7.79
CA ALA A 57 24.84 -24.23 -6.59
C ALA A 57 23.34 -24.49 -6.35
N VAL A 58 22.49 -24.12 -7.31
CA VAL A 58 21.06 -24.46 -7.31
C VAL A 58 20.84 -25.73 -8.12
N GLU A 59 19.91 -26.57 -7.68
CA GLU A 59 19.51 -27.77 -8.39
C GLU A 59 19.12 -27.47 -9.85
N PRO A 60 19.61 -28.23 -10.85
CA PRO A 60 19.40 -27.92 -12.27
C PRO A 60 17.93 -27.72 -12.67
N ALA A 61 17.02 -28.55 -12.16
CA ALA A 61 15.60 -28.45 -12.46
C ALA A 61 14.99 -27.13 -11.94
N LEU A 62 15.33 -26.75 -10.71
CA LEU A 62 14.88 -25.49 -10.12
C LEU A 62 15.51 -24.28 -10.81
N ARG A 63 16.79 -24.37 -11.20
CA ARG A 63 17.48 -23.35 -11.99
C ARG A 63 16.77 -23.13 -13.32
N GLN A 64 16.45 -24.18 -14.07
CA GLN A 64 15.75 -24.07 -15.36
C GLN A 64 14.36 -23.44 -15.22
N GLN A 65 13.68 -23.64 -14.07
CA GLN A 65 12.38 -23.03 -13.80
C GLN A 65 12.47 -21.53 -13.50
N LEU A 66 13.54 -21.09 -12.82
CA LEU A 66 13.63 -19.73 -12.30
C LEU A 66 14.47 -18.80 -13.17
N MET A 67 15.52 -19.34 -13.78
CA MET A 67 16.49 -18.56 -14.53
C MET A 67 16.10 -18.55 -16.01
N VAL A 68 15.70 -17.38 -16.50
CA VAL A 68 15.55 -17.09 -17.92
C VAL A 68 16.66 -16.12 -18.26
N LYS A 69 17.64 -16.54 -19.05
CA LYS A 69 18.77 -15.67 -19.41
C LYS A 69 18.39 -14.83 -20.63
N MET A 70 17.85 -13.64 -20.41
CA MET A 70 17.36 -12.77 -21.47
C MET A 70 17.48 -11.32 -21.03
N GLU A 71 17.96 -10.43 -21.91
CA GLU A 71 17.93 -8.99 -21.62
C GLU A 71 16.51 -8.47 -21.88
N ASP A 72 15.62 -8.64 -20.89
CA ASP A 72 14.23 -8.19 -20.91
C ASP A 72 13.88 -7.30 -19.70
N GLY A 73 14.90 -6.92 -18.93
CA GLY A 73 14.80 -6.11 -17.74
C GLY A 73 14.38 -6.90 -16.50
N GLU A 74 14.07 -8.20 -16.61
CA GLU A 74 13.71 -9.05 -15.49
C GLU A 74 14.94 -9.71 -14.86
N PHE A 75 15.04 -9.67 -13.54
CA PHE A 75 16.16 -10.29 -12.82
C PHE A 75 15.73 -10.76 -11.44
N TRP A 76 16.44 -11.76 -10.93
CA TRP A 76 16.33 -12.14 -9.53
C TRP A 76 17.36 -11.41 -8.68
N MET A 77 17.00 -11.15 -7.42
CA MET A 77 17.93 -10.75 -6.38
C MET A 77 17.54 -11.39 -5.06
N SER A 78 18.46 -11.40 -4.09
CA SER A 78 18.11 -11.85 -2.74
C SER A 78 17.12 -10.86 -2.10
N PHE A 79 16.18 -11.36 -1.30
CA PHE A 79 15.26 -10.49 -0.56
C PHE A 79 16.02 -9.51 0.36
N ARG A 80 17.19 -9.93 0.86
CA ARG A 80 18.07 -9.07 1.66
C ARG A 80 18.64 -7.90 0.85
N ASP A 81 19.03 -8.13 -0.40
CA ASP A 81 19.49 -7.05 -1.28
C ASP A 81 18.34 -6.16 -1.71
N PHE A 82 17.15 -6.72 -1.96
CA PHE A 82 15.95 -5.92 -2.19
C PHE A 82 15.70 -4.90 -1.07
N LEU A 83 15.75 -5.34 0.21
CA LEU A 83 15.59 -4.44 1.36
C LEU A 83 16.71 -3.38 1.49
N ARG A 84 17.89 -3.62 0.89
CA ARG A 84 19.01 -2.67 0.91
C ARG A 84 18.94 -1.65 -0.21
N GLU A 85 18.52 -2.09 -1.39
CA GLU A 85 18.56 -1.29 -2.62
C GLU A 85 17.23 -0.54 -2.86
N PHE A 86 16.11 -1.05 -2.36
CA PHE A 86 14.78 -0.46 -2.52
C PHE A 86 14.26 0.10 -1.19
N THR A 87 13.67 1.28 -1.25
CA THR A 87 13.18 2.02 -0.07
C THR A 87 11.68 1.97 0.11
N ARG A 88 10.93 1.60 -0.94
CA ARG A 88 9.47 1.61 -0.95
C ARG A 88 8.92 0.46 -1.77
N LEU A 89 7.94 -0.24 -1.20
CA LEU A 89 7.12 -1.25 -1.86
C LEU A 89 5.67 -0.73 -1.89
N GLU A 90 5.08 -0.69 -3.06
CA GLU A 90 3.67 -0.31 -3.25
C GLU A 90 2.88 -1.54 -3.68
N ILE A 91 1.84 -1.89 -2.92
CA ILE A 91 0.95 -3.00 -3.22
C ILE A 91 -0.46 -2.45 -3.32
N CYS A 92 -1.10 -2.69 -4.46
CA CYS A 92 -2.50 -2.35 -4.69
C CYS A 92 -3.33 -3.64 -4.63
N ASN A 93 -4.07 -3.84 -3.54
CA ASN A 93 -5.00 -4.96 -3.41
C ASN A 93 -6.29 -4.69 -4.17
N LEU A 94 -6.92 -5.76 -4.67
CA LEU A 94 -8.23 -5.70 -5.31
C LEU A 94 -9.35 -5.50 -4.28
N THR A 95 -9.13 -5.95 -3.04
CA THR A 95 -10.05 -5.76 -1.92
C THR A 95 -9.41 -4.93 -0.81
N PRO A 96 -10.21 -4.25 0.03
CA PRO A 96 -9.70 -3.53 1.19
C PRO A 96 -9.15 -4.44 2.29
N ASP A 97 -9.18 -5.77 2.12
CA ASP A 97 -8.64 -6.71 3.09
C ASP A 97 -7.14 -6.49 3.30
N ALA A 98 -6.71 -6.59 4.55
CA ALA A 98 -5.28 -6.58 4.88
C ALA A 98 -4.59 -7.77 4.21
N LEU A 99 -3.37 -7.57 3.70
CA LEU A 99 -2.58 -8.63 3.04
C LEU A 99 -2.38 -9.90 3.88
N GLN A 100 -2.45 -9.77 5.20
CA GLN A 100 -2.28 -10.87 6.15
C GLN A 100 -3.58 -11.65 6.42
N SER A 101 -4.73 -11.11 6.02
CA SER A 101 -6.02 -11.76 6.23
C SER A 101 -6.13 -13.00 5.35
N ARG A 102 -6.41 -14.15 5.98
CA ARG A 102 -6.69 -15.41 5.28
C ARG A 102 -8.14 -15.54 4.82
N LYS A 103 -8.99 -14.58 5.19
CA LYS A 103 -10.42 -14.55 4.87
C LYS A 103 -10.72 -13.29 4.06
N PHE A 104 -11.42 -13.45 2.95
CA PHE A 104 -11.99 -12.33 2.21
C PHE A 104 -13.24 -11.84 2.93
N ARG A 105 -13.27 -10.57 3.32
CA ARG A 105 -14.47 -9.96 3.92
C ARG A 105 -15.30 -9.27 2.83
N LYS A 106 -16.60 -9.16 3.06
CA LYS A 106 -17.46 -8.27 2.27
C LYS A 106 -17.37 -6.87 2.85
N TRP A 107 -17.09 -5.88 2.02
CA TRP A 107 -16.90 -4.50 2.45
C TRP A 107 -18.09 -3.62 2.06
N ASN A 108 -18.73 -3.00 3.05
CA ASN A 108 -19.68 -1.93 2.80
C ASN A 108 -18.92 -0.68 2.33
N THR A 109 -19.19 -0.23 1.10
CA THR A 109 -18.48 0.90 0.49
C THR A 109 -19.42 2.08 0.32
N ARG A 110 -18.98 3.28 0.75
CA ARG A 110 -19.64 4.55 0.43
C ARG A 110 -18.62 5.51 -0.15
N LEU A 111 -18.98 6.16 -1.26
CA LEU A 111 -18.16 7.15 -1.93
C LEU A 111 -18.86 8.52 -1.86
N TYR A 112 -18.11 9.54 -1.48
CA TYR A 112 -18.57 10.91 -1.45
C TYR A 112 -17.66 11.79 -2.30
N ASP A 113 -18.28 12.69 -3.04
CA ASP A 113 -17.60 13.70 -3.83
C ASP A 113 -17.72 15.07 -3.16
N GLY A 114 -16.63 15.84 -3.18
CA GLY A 114 -16.55 17.15 -2.54
C GLY A 114 -15.54 18.07 -3.23
N THR A 115 -15.59 19.36 -2.88
CA THR A 115 -14.66 20.37 -3.42
C THR A 115 -14.21 21.35 -2.35
N TRP A 116 -12.94 21.75 -2.40
CA TRP A 116 -12.39 22.86 -1.62
C TRP A 116 -12.31 24.12 -2.48
N ARG A 117 -13.08 25.15 -2.12
CA ARG A 117 -13.15 26.43 -2.86
C ARG A 117 -12.64 27.56 -2.00
N ARG A 118 -11.71 28.35 -2.53
CA ARG A 118 -11.15 29.52 -1.85
C ARG A 118 -12.26 30.48 -1.43
N GLY A 119 -12.22 30.96 -0.19
CA GLY A 119 -13.22 31.88 0.38
C GLY A 119 -14.53 31.21 0.81
N SER A 120 -14.64 29.89 0.67
CA SER A 120 -15.78 29.12 1.14
C SER A 120 -15.26 27.86 1.84
N THR A 121 -15.25 26.70 1.20
CA THR A 121 -14.95 25.42 1.83
C THR A 121 -13.47 25.11 2.06
N ALA A 122 -12.53 25.90 1.52
CA ALA A 122 -11.09 25.67 1.66
C ALA A 122 -10.54 26.12 3.04
N GLY A 123 -10.85 25.35 4.09
CA GLY A 123 -10.57 25.71 5.48
C GLY A 123 -9.15 25.43 6.00
N GLY A 124 -8.33 24.69 5.24
CA GLY A 124 -6.99 24.28 5.68
C GLY A 124 -7.00 23.09 6.65
N CYS A 125 -5.86 22.78 7.25
CA CYS A 125 -5.72 21.70 8.25
C CYS A 125 -5.96 22.20 9.69
N ARG A 126 -5.85 21.30 10.69
CA ARG A 126 -6.13 21.62 12.10
C ARG A 126 -5.25 22.73 12.69
N ASN A 127 -4.11 23.04 12.05
CA ASN A 127 -3.24 24.16 12.43
C ASN A 127 -3.87 25.53 12.11
N TYR A 128 -5.00 25.57 11.41
CA TYR A 128 -5.74 26.78 11.04
C TYR A 128 -7.14 26.78 11.70
N PRO A 129 -7.23 26.89 13.04
CA PRO A 129 -8.49 26.69 13.77
C PRO A 129 -9.61 27.67 13.36
N ALA A 130 -9.25 28.88 12.92
CA ALA A 130 -10.21 29.90 12.49
C ALA A 130 -11.04 29.49 11.26
N THR A 131 -10.47 28.64 10.39
CA THR A 131 -11.08 28.26 9.10
C THR A 131 -11.32 26.76 8.96
N PHE A 132 -10.70 25.93 9.81
CA PHE A 132 -10.74 24.47 9.72
C PHE A 132 -12.17 23.89 9.69
N TRP A 133 -13.08 24.48 10.47
CA TRP A 133 -14.47 24.03 10.60
C TRP A 133 -15.29 24.19 9.31
N ILE A 134 -14.84 25.03 8.37
CA ILE A 134 -15.53 25.33 7.10
C ILE A 134 -15.30 24.23 6.05
N ASN A 135 -14.34 23.32 6.28
CA ASN A 135 -14.14 22.16 5.42
C ASN A 135 -15.40 21.28 5.39
N PRO A 136 -15.69 20.57 4.28
CA PRO A 136 -16.80 19.62 4.22
C PRO A 136 -16.66 18.54 5.31
N GLN A 137 -17.77 18.23 5.99
CA GLN A 137 -17.82 17.25 7.07
C GLN A 137 -18.71 16.07 6.67
N PHE A 138 -18.30 14.86 7.01
CA PHE A 138 -19.02 13.63 6.70
C PHE A 138 -19.19 12.80 7.98
N LYS A 139 -20.39 12.26 8.18
CA LYS A 139 -20.70 11.42 9.33
C LYS A 139 -20.55 9.95 8.97
N ILE A 140 -19.87 9.20 9.82
CA ILE A 140 -19.73 7.74 9.75
C ILE A 140 -20.42 7.16 10.98
N GLN A 141 -21.22 6.12 10.79
CA GLN A 141 -21.94 5.42 11.85
C GLN A 141 -21.44 3.98 11.86
N LEU A 142 -20.92 3.55 13.00
CA LEU A 142 -20.38 2.22 13.25
C LEU A 142 -21.30 1.57 14.28
N GLU A 143 -21.98 0.49 13.89
CA GLU A 143 -23.01 -0.18 14.72
C GLU A 143 -22.63 -1.62 15.05
N GLU A 144 -22.16 -2.36 14.04
CA GLU A 144 -21.79 -3.77 14.15
C GLU A 144 -20.28 -3.90 14.38
N VAL A 145 -19.93 -4.57 15.49
CA VAL A 145 -18.55 -4.91 15.85
C VAL A 145 -18.04 -6.00 14.91
N ASP A 146 -16.73 -5.99 14.60
CA ASP A 146 -16.12 -7.05 13.79
C ASP A 146 -16.26 -8.42 14.47
N ASP A 147 -16.55 -9.47 13.69
CA ASP A 147 -16.50 -10.85 14.19
C ASP A 147 -15.08 -11.19 14.71
N ASP A 148 -15.01 -11.88 15.85
CA ASP A 148 -13.78 -12.43 16.44
C ASP A 148 -13.17 -13.50 15.51
N GLY A 149 -12.41 -13.07 14.51
CA GLY A 149 -11.79 -13.97 13.54
C GLY A 149 -10.31 -14.21 13.82
N ASP A 150 -9.93 -15.46 14.15
CA ASP A 150 -8.58 -16.14 14.16
C ASP A 150 -7.31 -15.39 14.63
N GLU A 151 -7.36 -14.08 14.88
CA GLU A 151 -6.27 -13.32 15.49
C GLU A 151 -6.36 -13.52 17.00
N GLY A 152 -5.75 -14.63 17.46
CA GLY A 152 -5.56 -14.97 18.87
C GLY A 152 -4.68 -13.97 19.62
N GLY A 153 -5.11 -12.73 19.69
CA GLY A 153 -4.36 -11.63 20.29
C GLY A 153 -5.27 -10.52 20.76
N GLY A 154 -5.93 -10.72 21.90
CA GLY A 154 -6.34 -9.71 22.89
C GLY A 154 -6.81 -8.32 22.44
N ARG A 155 -7.36 -8.17 21.23
CA ARG A 155 -7.80 -6.88 20.71
C ARG A 155 -9.15 -6.54 21.32
N GLU A 156 -9.32 -5.30 21.75
CA GLU A 156 -10.61 -4.83 22.23
C GLU A 156 -11.66 -4.95 21.12
N PRO A 157 -12.88 -5.41 21.43
CA PRO A 157 -13.96 -5.51 20.47
C PRO A 157 -14.24 -4.13 19.85
N GLY A 158 -14.19 -4.03 18.52
CA GLY A 158 -14.39 -2.78 17.81
C GLY A 158 -14.82 -2.96 16.35
N CYS A 159 -15.19 -1.85 15.71
CA CYS A 159 -15.57 -1.81 14.30
C CYS A 159 -14.36 -1.38 13.45
N SER A 160 -14.00 -2.14 12.43
CA SER A 160 -12.95 -1.73 11.48
C SER A 160 -13.54 -1.07 10.23
N PHE A 161 -12.94 0.05 9.81
CA PHE A 161 -13.27 0.70 8.54
C PHE A 161 -12.02 1.26 7.87
N LEU A 162 -12.09 1.41 6.54
CA LEU A 162 -11.06 2.08 5.74
C LEU A 162 -11.59 3.44 5.29
N LEU A 163 -10.84 4.52 5.59
CA LEU A 163 -11.13 5.86 5.08
C LEU A 163 -10.04 6.29 4.11
N ALA A 164 -10.43 6.58 2.86
CA ALA A 164 -9.54 7.02 1.81
C ALA A 164 -9.99 8.38 1.26
N LEU A 165 -9.03 9.28 1.05
CA LEU A 165 -9.25 10.59 0.47
C LEU A 165 -8.39 10.75 -0.79
N MET A 166 -9.02 11.09 -1.92
CA MET A 166 -8.35 11.21 -3.21
C MET A 166 -8.63 12.56 -3.86
N GLN A 167 -7.58 13.25 -4.32
CA GLN A 167 -7.69 14.47 -5.11
C GLN A 167 -7.87 14.14 -6.60
N LYS A 168 -8.85 14.79 -7.25
CA LYS A 168 -9.19 14.58 -8.67
C LYS A 168 -8.47 15.60 -9.56
N ASP A 169 -8.27 15.24 -10.82
CA ASP A 169 -7.81 16.11 -11.92
C ASP A 169 -6.44 16.81 -11.79
N ARG A 170 -5.65 16.55 -10.74
CA ARG A 170 -4.37 17.26 -10.52
C ARG A 170 -3.34 17.11 -11.62
N ARG A 171 -3.30 15.95 -12.30
CA ARG A 171 -2.42 15.76 -13.47
C ARG A 171 -2.75 16.75 -14.60
N ARG A 172 -4.03 17.11 -14.79
CA ARG A 172 -4.47 18.12 -15.78
C ARG A 172 -4.03 19.53 -15.38
N GLU A 173 -3.94 19.80 -14.08
CA GLU A 173 -3.55 21.12 -13.57
C GLU A 173 -2.04 21.40 -13.67
N ARG A 174 -1.20 20.37 -13.91
CA ARG A 174 0.25 20.53 -14.09
C ARG A 174 0.63 21.50 -15.20
N ARG A 175 -0.19 21.59 -16.27
CA ARG A 175 0.02 22.57 -17.35
C ARG A 175 -0.06 24.03 -16.90
N TYR A 176 -0.65 24.28 -15.72
CA TYR A 176 -0.75 25.58 -15.07
C TYR A 176 0.24 25.71 -13.89
N GLY A 177 1.23 24.83 -13.79
CA GLY A 177 2.23 24.85 -12.71
C GLY A 177 1.72 24.36 -11.35
N LYS A 178 0.55 23.71 -11.29
CA LYS A 178 -0.01 23.15 -10.05
C LYS A 178 0.30 21.64 -9.96
N ASP A 179 0.92 21.18 -8.88
CA ASP A 179 1.19 19.74 -8.66
C ASP A 179 0.14 19.09 -7.75
N MET A 180 0.43 18.04 -6.96
CA MET A 180 -0.50 17.54 -5.95
C MET A 180 -0.57 18.50 -4.75
N GLU A 181 -1.77 18.76 -4.20
CA GLU A 181 -1.87 19.44 -2.90
C GLU A 181 -1.53 18.47 -1.76
N THR A 182 -1.06 19.02 -0.65
CA THR A 182 -0.98 18.28 0.62
C THR A 182 -2.38 18.11 1.18
N ILE A 183 -2.87 16.88 1.23
CA ILE A 183 -4.22 16.55 1.72
C ILE A 183 -4.14 15.61 2.92
N GLY A 184 -5.20 15.63 3.73
CA GLY A 184 -5.39 14.76 4.87
C GLY A 184 -6.79 14.95 5.45
N PHE A 185 -7.15 14.12 6.41
CA PHE A 185 -8.41 14.22 7.13
C PHE A 185 -8.19 13.99 8.62
N ALA A 186 -9.18 14.39 9.42
CA ALA A 186 -9.22 14.12 10.85
C ALA A 186 -10.59 13.55 11.18
N VAL A 187 -10.62 12.55 12.06
CA VAL A 187 -11.85 11.89 12.53
C VAL A 187 -12.08 12.30 13.97
N TYR A 188 -13.30 12.69 14.31
CA TYR A 188 -13.71 13.06 15.65
C TYR A 188 -14.93 12.23 16.04
N GLU A 189 -14.97 11.84 17.31
CA GLU A 189 -16.18 11.30 17.91
C GLU A 189 -17.22 12.44 18.05
N VAL A 190 -18.45 12.16 17.65
CA VAL A 190 -19.55 13.10 17.84
C VAL A 190 -20.10 12.92 19.25
N PRO A 191 -20.08 13.94 20.12
CA PRO A 191 -20.62 13.83 21.47
C PRO A 191 -22.08 13.41 21.44
N ALA A 192 -22.49 12.59 22.40
CA ALA A 192 -23.91 12.33 22.64
C ALA A 192 -24.61 13.66 22.93
N SER A 193 -25.63 13.99 22.15
CA SER A 193 -26.46 15.16 22.41
C SER A 193 -27.16 14.97 23.76
N PRO A 194 -27.02 15.89 24.74
CA PRO A 194 -27.80 15.84 25.96
C PRO A 194 -29.28 16.02 25.59
N GLY A 195 -30.06 14.92 25.63
CA GLY A 195 -31.50 14.94 25.35
C GLY A 195 -32.03 13.81 24.46
N VAL A 196 -31.19 12.95 23.90
CA VAL A 196 -31.65 11.74 23.19
C VAL A 196 -31.26 10.52 24.02
N THR A 197 -32.21 10.03 24.82
CA THR A 197 -32.10 8.72 25.46
C THR A 197 -31.94 7.67 24.35
N GLN A 198 -30.76 7.08 24.21
CA GLN A 198 -30.63 5.84 23.47
C GLN A 198 -31.49 4.80 24.20
N LEU A 199 -32.63 4.45 23.61
CA LEU A 199 -33.37 3.27 24.01
C LEU A 199 -32.46 2.08 23.77
N SER A 200 -31.91 1.53 24.85
CA SER A 200 -31.20 0.26 24.84
C SER A 200 -32.17 -0.81 24.33
N PRO A 201 -31.82 -1.61 23.31
CA PRO A 201 -32.59 -2.82 23.02
C PRO A 201 -32.19 -3.85 24.09
N GLY A 202 -32.97 -3.91 25.17
CA GLY A 202 -32.70 -4.78 26.30
C GLY A 202 -33.98 -5.24 26.99
N ALA A 203 -34.44 -6.41 26.57
CA ALA A 203 -35.23 -7.39 27.32
C ALA A 203 -36.64 -7.01 27.82
N ALA A 204 -37.64 -7.70 27.28
CA ALA A 204 -38.75 -8.26 28.06
C ALA A 204 -39.35 -9.49 27.34
N VAL A 205 -39.13 -10.65 27.98
CA VAL A 205 -39.86 -11.94 27.99
C VAL A 205 -40.49 -12.44 26.69
#